data_AF-A0A248JZ82-F1
#
_entry.id   AF-A0A248JZ82-F1
#
_cell.length_a   1.000
_cell.length_b   1.000
_cell.length_c   1.000
_cell.angle_alpha   90.00
_cell.angle_beta   90.00
_cell.angle_gamma   90.00
#
_symmetry.space_group_name_H-M   'P 1'
#
loop_
_entity.id
_entity.type
_entity.pdbx_description
1 polymer ?
#
loop_
_entity_poly.entity_id
_entity_poly.type
_entity_poly.pdbx_seq_one_letter_code
_entity_poly.pdbx_strand_id
1 'polypeptide(L)'
;MLDLPAAGRTVQLILIARRFFCDAVLCGRRVFTERFDPTVLAPRARRTARLDKIVHHLGLARGGRPAAALAQRLMMPVSNDTLLRVVVSVV
;
A
#
# COMPACT_ATOMS: atom_id res chain seq x y z
N MET A 1 -7.94 -2.28 2.80
CA MET A 1 -6.65 -1.61 2.53
C MET A 1 -5.87 -1.53 3.83
N LEU A 2 -4.67 -2.07 3.91
CA LEU A 2 -3.90 -2.05 5.17
C LEU A 2 -3.34 -0.65 5.42
N ASP A 3 -3.36 -0.22 6.67
CA ASP A 3 -2.88 1.10 7.09
C ASP A 3 -2.06 1.01 8.38
N LEU A 4 -1.52 2.13 8.82
CA LEU A 4 -0.80 2.21 10.10
C LEU A 4 -1.70 1.74 11.25
N PRO A 5 -1.12 1.04 12.24
CA PRO A 5 -1.85 0.59 13.40
C PRO A 5 -2.36 1.79 14.21
N ALA A 6 -3.48 1.59 14.87
CA ALA A 6 -4.07 2.56 15.79
C ALA A 6 -4.46 1.84 17.08
N ALA A 7 -4.20 2.47 18.23
CA ALA A 7 -4.53 1.93 19.55
C ALA A 7 -4.04 0.47 19.75
N GLY A 8 -2.83 0.15 19.27
CA GLY A 8 -2.25 -1.19 19.38
C GLY A 8 -2.94 -2.26 18.54
N ARG A 9 -3.70 -1.89 17.52
CA ARG A 9 -4.42 -2.81 16.63
C ARG A 9 -4.05 -2.57 15.17
N THR A 10 -4.02 -3.65 14.39
CA THR A 10 -3.93 -3.58 12.93
C THR A 10 -5.17 -2.89 12.38
N VAL A 11 -4.99 -1.93 11.47
CA VAL A 11 -6.10 -1.20 10.86
C VAL A 11 -6.24 -1.61 9.39
N GLN A 12 -7.48 -1.92 9.00
CA GLN A 12 -7.85 -2.03 7.60
C GLN A 12 -8.89 -0.97 7.25
N LEU A 13 -8.54 -0.12 6.30
CA LEU A 13 -9.45 0.88 5.73
C LEU A 13 -10.35 0.23 4.68
N ILE A 14 -11.63 0.58 4.74
CA ILE A 14 -12.62 0.31 3.70
C ILE A 14 -12.61 1.50 2.74
N LEU A 15 -12.34 1.22 1.48
CA LEU A 15 -12.32 2.24 0.44
C LEU A 15 -13.67 2.31 -0.24
N ILE A 16 -14.25 3.50 -0.26
CA ILE A 16 -15.42 3.82 -1.08
C ILE A 16 -14.91 4.73 -2.19
N ALA A 17 -15.07 4.30 -3.44
CA ALA A 17 -14.60 5.02 -4.62
C ALA A 17 -15.72 5.07 -5.65
N ARG A 18 -15.85 6.20 -6.34
CA ARG A 18 -16.83 6.31 -7.42
C ARG A 18 -16.42 5.47 -8.62
N ARG A 19 -17.39 4.82 -9.25
CA ARG A 19 -17.22 4.14 -10.53
C ARG A 19 -17.79 5.04 -11.63
N PHE A 20 -16.96 5.34 -12.61
CA PHE A 20 -17.30 6.12 -13.79
C PHE A 20 -17.44 5.22 -15.01
N PHE A 21 -18.27 5.64 -15.95
CA PHE A 21 -18.49 4.98 -17.21
C PHE A 21 -18.31 5.96 -18.36
N CYS A 22 -17.61 5.54 -19.42
CA CYS A 22 -17.50 6.26 -20.68
C CYS A 22 -18.29 5.53 -21.76
N ASP A 23 -19.17 6.26 -22.43
CA ASP A 23 -20.09 5.80 -23.46
C ASP A 23 -19.60 6.10 -24.89
N ALA A 24 -18.48 6.79 -25.05
CA ALA A 24 -17.90 7.07 -26.35
C ALA A 24 -17.51 5.77 -27.10
N VAL A 25 -17.97 5.65 -28.34
CA VAL A 25 -17.86 4.45 -29.19
C VAL A 25 -16.42 3.97 -29.37
N LEU A 26 -15.47 4.91 -29.46
CA LEU A 26 -14.05 4.60 -29.68
C LEU A 26 -13.23 4.57 -28.39
N CYS A 27 -13.85 4.61 -27.22
CA CYS A 27 -13.12 4.62 -25.96
C CYS A 27 -12.60 3.21 -25.61
N GLY A 28 -11.28 3.03 -25.64
CA GLY A 28 -10.62 1.77 -25.28
C GLY A 28 -10.76 1.35 -23.81
N ARG A 29 -11.35 2.19 -22.95
CA ARG A 29 -11.64 1.86 -21.56
C ARG A 29 -12.99 2.44 -21.16
N ARG A 30 -13.97 1.57 -20.92
CA ARG A 30 -15.36 2.00 -20.66
C ARG A 30 -15.65 2.22 -19.19
N VAL A 31 -14.92 1.58 -18.29
CA VAL A 31 -15.13 1.70 -16.83
C VAL A 31 -13.84 2.17 -16.17
N PHE A 32 -13.98 3.19 -15.32
CA PHE A 32 -12.90 3.73 -14.51
C PHE A 32 -13.38 3.84 -13.06
N THR A 33 -12.43 3.81 -12.14
CA THR A 33 -12.68 4.13 -10.73
C THR A 33 -12.02 5.45 -10.39
N GLU A 34 -12.60 6.20 -9.48
CA GLU A 34 -12.00 7.37 -8.85
C GLU A 34 -10.56 7.07 -8.45
N ARG A 35 -9.66 8.00 -8.80
CA ARG A 35 -8.27 7.94 -8.41
C ARG A 35 -8.10 8.83 -7.19
N PHE A 36 -7.54 8.24 -6.14
CA PHE A 36 -7.07 8.98 -4.98
C PHE A 36 -5.72 9.63 -5.30
N ASP A 37 -5.32 10.58 -4.46
CA ASP A 37 -3.97 11.14 -4.52
C ASP A 37 -2.94 9.99 -4.42
N PRO A 38 -2.02 9.84 -5.40
CA PRO A 38 -1.01 8.78 -5.38
C PRO A 38 -0.09 8.81 -4.15
N THR A 39 0.10 9.97 -3.51
CA THR A 39 0.89 10.09 -2.27
C THR A 39 0.14 9.58 -1.04
N VAL A 40 -1.16 9.29 -1.17
CA VAL A 40 -2.00 8.67 -0.14
C VAL A 40 -2.25 7.21 -0.50
N LEU A 41 -2.68 6.96 -1.74
CA LEU A 41 -3.01 5.64 -2.26
C LEU A 41 -2.73 5.51 -3.76
N ALA A 42 -1.65 4.83 -4.10
CA ALA A 42 -1.32 4.51 -5.48
C ALA A 42 -2.34 3.53 -6.11
N PRO A 43 -2.56 3.59 -7.44
CA PRO A 43 -3.43 2.65 -8.13
C PRO A 43 -3.04 1.19 -7.87
N ARG A 44 -4.03 0.35 -7.55
CA ARG A 44 -3.85 -1.08 -7.22
C ARG A 44 -3.05 -1.36 -5.94
N ALA A 45 -2.70 -0.33 -5.16
CA ALA A 45 -2.01 -0.53 -3.90
C ALA A 45 -2.91 -1.26 -2.88
N ARG A 46 -2.27 -2.10 -2.06
CA ARG A 46 -2.93 -2.86 -0.98
C ARG A 46 -2.67 -2.26 0.40
N ARG A 47 -1.81 -1.24 0.46
CA ARG A 47 -1.37 -0.49 1.64
C ARG A 47 -1.40 1.00 1.35
N THR A 48 -1.60 1.81 2.39
CA THR A 48 -1.44 3.27 2.28
C THR A 48 0.02 3.65 2.03
N ALA A 49 0.25 4.75 1.34
CA ALA A 49 1.61 5.24 1.07
C ALA A 49 2.38 5.54 2.36
N ARG A 50 1.69 6.02 3.41
CA ARG A 50 2.30 6.25 4.73
C ARG A 50 2.78 4.96 5.39
N LEU A 51 2.04 3.85 5.26
CA LEU A 51 2.50 2.55 5.74
C LEU A 51 3.69 2.05 4.91
N ASP A 52 3.63 2.20 3.58
CA ASP A 52 4.72 1.79 2.69
C ASP A 52 6.02 2.55 2.99
N LYS A 53 5.94 3.82 3.36
CA LYS A 53 7.09 4.61 3.82
C LYS A 53 7.75 4.03 5.07
N ILE A 54 6.95 3.63 6.07
CA ILE A 54 7.49 3.00 7.28
C ILE A 54 8.11 1.64 6.96
N VAL A 55 7.44 0.83 6.13
CA VAL A 55 7.96 -0.47 5.69
C VAL A 55 9.30 -0.29 4.95
N HIS A 56 9.41 0.73 4.10
CA HIS A 56 10.65 1.06 3.41
C HIS A 56 11.78 1.39 4.39
N HIS A 57 11.53 2.27 5.37
CA HIS A 57 12.52 2.60 6.39
C HIS A 57 12.92 1.39 7.24
N LEU A 58 11.96 0.51 7.59
CA LEU A 58 12.27 -0.74 8.29
C LEU A 58 13.16 -1.65 7.43
N GLY A 59 12.84 -1.78 6.14
CA GLY A 59 13.64 -2.55 5.18
C GLY A 59 15.06 -2.02 5.05
N LEU A 60 15.25 -0.71 4.94
CA LEU A 60 16.57 -0.07 4.90
C LEU A 60 17.36 -0.28 6.20
N ALA A 61 16.71 -0.11 7.35
CA ALA A 61 17.40 -0.13 8.64
C ALA A 61 17.71 -1.55 9.15
N ARG A 62 16.86 -2.54 8.84
CA ARG A 62 16.94 -3.90 9.42
C ARG A 62 17.07 -5.01 8.38
N GLY A 63 16.94 -4.72 7.08
CA GLY A 63 16.97 -5.73 6.02
C GLY A 63 15.74 -6.65 6.03
N GLY A 64 15.66 -7.60 5.10
CA GLY A 64 14.47 -8.43 4.86
C GLY A 64 13.82 -9.09 6.10
N ARG A 65 14.29 -10.27 6.52
CA ARG A 65 13.63 -11.06 7.57
C ARG A 65 13.57 -10.36 8.93
N PRO A 66 14.62 -9.67 9.40
CA PRO A 66 14.55 -8.94 10.68
C PRO A 66 13.55 -7.78 10.64
N ALA A 67 13.45 -7.03 9.54
CA ALA A 67 12.40 -6.02 9.40
C ALA A 67 11.00 -6.64 9.37
N ALA A 68 10.83 -7.81 8.76
CA ALA A 68 9.53 -8.49 8.72
C ALA A 68 9.08 -8.90 10.13
N ALA A 69 9.98 -9.48 10.91
CA ALA A 69 9.71 -9.85 12.31
C ALA A 69 9.40 -8.62 13.18
N LEU A 70 10.12 -7.50 12.98
CA LEU A 70 9.84 -6.26 13.68
C LEU A 70 8.50 -5.66 13.28
N ALA A 71 8.18 -5.63 11.98
CA ALA A 71 6.91 -5.11 11.47
C ALA A 71 5.70 -5.89 12.01
N GLN A 72 5.83 -7.21 12.18
CA GLN A 72 4.83 -8.04 12.87
C GLN A 72 4.59 -7.58 14.31
N ARG A 73 5.66 -7.33 15.08
CA ARG A 73 5.56 -6.83 16.47
C ARG A 73 4.98 -5.42 16.56
N LEU A 74 5.14 -4.62 15.51
CA LEU A 74 4.58 -3.28 15.39
C LEU A 74 3.16 -3.28 14.78
N MET A 75 2.47 -4.42 14.69
CA MET A 75 1.10 -4.53 14.14
C MET A 75 0.98 -4.07 12.66
N MET A 76 2.08 -4.15 11.91
CA MET A 76 2.19 -3.82 10.49
C MET A 76 2.67 -5.05 9.70
N PRO A 77 1.89 -6.15 9.67
CA PRO A 77 2.34 -7.40 9.09
C PRO A 77 2.70 -7.25 7.61
N VAL A 78 3.97 -7.50 7.27
CA VAL A 78 4.48 -7.56 5.89
C VAL A 78 5.42 -8.75 5.73
N SER A 79 5.48 -9.34 4.52
CA SER A 79 6.39 -10.43 4.25
C SER A 79 7.82 -9.94 4.03
N ASN A 80 8.80 -10.84 4.21
CA ASN A 80 10.19 -10.60 3.83
C ASN A 80 10.31 -10.11 2.37
N ASP A 81 9.63 -10.77 1.45
CA ASP A 81 9.72 -10.43 0.02
C ASP A 81 9.13 -9.05 -0.26
N THR A 82 8.12 -8.65 0.51
CA THR A 82 7.55 -7.30 0.41
C THR A 82 8.57 -6.25 0.85
N LEU A 83 9.31 -6.50 1.92
CA LEU A 83 10.37 -5.60 2.38
C LEU A 83 11.50 -5.49 1.36
N LEU A 84 11.97 -6.62 0.82
CA LEU A 84 12.99 -6.63 -0.23
C LEU A 84 12.51 -5.86 -1.47
N ARG A 85 11.27 -6.09 -1.90
CA ARG A 85 10.70 -5.39 -3.06
C ARG A 85 10.64 -3.88 -2.84
N VAL A 86 10.20 -3.43 -1.66
CA VAL A 86 10.05 -2.00 -1.35
C VAL A 86 11.41 -1.28 -1.26
N VAL A 87 12.48 -1.97 -0.87
CA VAL A 87 13.84 -1.42 -0.87
C VAL A 87 14.40 -1.33 -2.28
N VAL A 88 14.20 -2.36 -3.10
CA VAL A 88 14.73 -2.43 -4.48
C VAL A 88 13.93 -1.57 -5.47
N SER A 89 12.66 -1.28 -5.20
CA SER A 89 11.80 -0.44 -6.05
C SER A 89 12.15 1.05 -6.05
N VAL A 90 13.28 1.46 -5.45
CA VAL A 90 13.82 2.84 -5.45
C VAL A 90 15.02 2.99 -6.40
N VAL A 91 15.26 2.04 -7.30
CA VAL A 91 16.20 2.16 -8.43
C VAL A 91 15.43 2.13 -9.74
#